data_AF-A0A9E2PZQ8-F1
#
_entry.id   AF-A0A9E2PZQ8-F1
#
_cell.length_a   1.000
_cell.length_b   1.000
_cell.length_c   1.000
_cell.angle_alpha   90.00
_cell.angle_beta   90.00
_cell.angle_gamma   90.00
#
_symmetry.space_group_name_H-M   'P 1'
#
loop_
_entity.id
_entity.type
_entity.pdbx_description
1 polymer ?
#
loop_
_entity_poly.entity_id
_entity_poly.type
_entity_poly.pdbx_seq_one_letter_code
_entity_poly.pdbx_strand_id
1 'polypeptide(L)'
;MFEKILSSIGVSLKKHDIPYMIIGGQAVLLYGEPRLTRNIDITLKPLPKDLKSFVRQTMVLPALDETTGIRVDFIFSFTPYETEAINRSKKIKILNQEVNFASPEDLIIHKIFAGRPRD
;
A
#
# COMPACT_ATOMS: atom_id res chain seq x y z
N MET A 1 11.78 -1.01 9.02
CA MET A 1 12.13 -0.27 7.78
C MET A 1 10.84 0.02 7.09
N PHE A 2 10.19 -1.02 6.58
CA PHE A 2 8.84 -0.99 6.02
C PHE A 2 7.78 -0.49 6.99
N GLU A 3 7.82 -0.87 8.27
CA GLU A 3 6.81 -0.41 9.26
C GLU A 3 6.68 1.11 9.36
N LYS A 4 7.79 1.86 9.37
CA LYS A 4 7.76 3.34 9.39
C LYS A 4 7.16 3.90 8.10
N ILE A 5 7.45 3.30 6.94
CA ILE A 5 6.84 3.65 5.65
C ILE A 5 5.33 3.45 5.73
N LEU A 6 4.89 2.23 6.08
CA LEU A 6 3.48 1.87 6.11
C LEU A 6 2.70 2.73 7.11
N SER A 7 3.31 3.06 8.26
CA SER A 7 2.76 4.00 9.23
C SER A 7 2.64 5.42 8.65
N SER A 8 3.70 5.97 8.05
CA SER A 8 3.70 7.33 7.45
C SER A 8 2.67 7.46 6.33
N ILE A 9 2.59 6.43 5.48
CA ILE A 9 1.56 6.27 4.45
C ILE A 9 0.18 6.27 5.08
N GLY A 10 -0.04 5.42 6.09
CA GLY A 10 -1.34 5.30 6.73
C GLY A 10 -1.80 6.61 7.37
N VAL A 11 -0.90 7.35 8.01
CA VAL A 11 -1.19 8.71 8.51
C VAL A 11 -1.60 9.64 7.36
N SER A 12 -0.82 9.67 6.28
CA SER A 12 -1.07 10.59 5.15
C SER A 12 -2.39 10.29 4.45
N LEU A 13 -2.68 9.02 4.17
CA LEU A 13 -3.93 8.60 3.50
C LEU A 13 -5.14 8.82 4.41
N LYS A 14 -5.04 8.51 5.71
CA LYS A 14 -6.08 8.81 6.70
C LYS A 14 -6.36 10.30 6.81
N LYS A 15 -5.33 11.15 6.79
CA LYS A 15 -5.48 12.62 6.86
C LYS A 15 -6.27 13.20 5.67
N HIS A 16 -6.25 12.53 4.52
CA HIS A 16 -6.93 12.99 3.30
C HIS A 16 -8.21 12.19 3.00
N ASP A 17 -8.68 11.37 3.94
CA ASP A 17 -9.85 10.48 3.78
C ASP A 17 -9.76 9.61 2.51
N ILE A 18 -8.57 9.16 2.15
CA ILE A 18 -8.34 8.32 0.98
C ILE A 18 -8.51 6.86 1.40
N PRO A 19 -9.58 6.15 0.94
CA PRO A 19 -9.74 4.74 1.22
C PRO A 19 -8.61 3.95 0.54
N TYR A 20 -7.98 3.05 1.29
CA TYR A 20 -6.87 2.25 0.79
C TYR A 20 -6.78 0.92 1.54
N MET A 21 -6.08 -0.03 0.93
CA MET A 21 -5.56 -1.22 1.59
C MET A 21 -4.19 -1.58 1.00
N ILE A 22 -3.30 -2.14 1.80
CA ILE A 22 -2.01 -2.68 1.34
C ILE A 22 -2.24 -4.08 0.77
N ILE A 23 -1.74 -4.33 -0.44
CA ILE A 23 -1.82 -5.62 -1.14
C ILE A 23 -0.42 -6.22 -1.39
N GLY A 24 -0.37 -7.39 -2.05
CA GLY A 24 0.86 -7.99 -2.57
C GLY A 24 1.79 -8.55 -1.48
N GLY A 25 3.09 -8.65 -1.77
CA GLY A 25 4.06 -9.29 -0.89
C GLY A 25 4.11 -8.71 0.53
N GLN A 26 3.86 -7.41 0.71
CA GLN A 26 3.83 -6.78 2.04
C GLN A 26 2.63 -7.24 2.87
N ALA A 27 1.49 -7.46 2.24
CA ALA A 27 0.33 -8.03 2.89
C ALA A 27 0.45 -9.55 3.09
N VAL A 28 1.22 -10.26 2.25
CA VAL A 28 1.54 -11.69 2.47
C VAL A 28 2.51 -11.86 3.64
N LEU A 29 3.53 -11.02 3.76
CA LEU A 29 4.50 -11.05 4.87
C LEU A 29 3.84 -10.86 6.24
N LEU A 30 2.75 -10.10 6.29
CA LEU A 30 1.91 -10.00 7.47
C LEU A 30 1.36 -11.36 7.91
N TYR A 31 0.91 -12.19 6.97
CA TYR A 31 0.28 -13.48 7.26
C TYR A 31 1.27 -14.66 7.32
N GLY A 32 2.52 -14.47 6.88
CA GLY A 32 3.49 -15.55 6.64
C GLY A 32 4.73 -15.58 7.54
N GLU A 33 4.70 -14.98 8.74
CA GLU A 33 5.86 -14.75 9.64
C GLU A 33 6.89 -13.73 9.07
N PRO A 34 6.78 -12.44 9.44
CA PRO A 34 7.68 -11.41 8.93
C PRO A 34 9.01 -11.38 9.70
N ARG A 35 10.14 -11.63 9.01
CA ARG A 35 11.47 -11.19 9.44
C ARG A 35 12.01 -10.15 8.46
N LEU A 36 11.89 -8.86 8.78
CA LEU A 36 12.93 -7.85 8.50
C LEU A 36 12.60 -6.50 9.17
N THR A 37 13.10 -6.29 10.38
CA THR A 37 13.04 -5.01 11.09
C THR A 37 14.40 -4.30 11.01
N ARG A 38 14.46 -3.17 10.30
CA ARG A 38 15.56 -2.19 10.42
C ARG A 38 15.00 -0.77 10.44
N ASN A 39 15.20 0.00 11.51
CA ASN A 39 14.55 1.31 11.67
C ASN A 39 15.17 2.38 10.75
N ILE A 40 14.38 3.02 9.88
CA ILE A 40 14.75 4.26 9.16
C ILE A 40 13.53 5.15 9.06
N ASP A 41 13.67 6.43 9.41
CA ASP A 41 12.65 7.47 9.23
C ASP A 41 12.56 7.87 7.75
N ILE A 42 11.36 7.79 7.19
CA ILE A 42 11.12 7.89 5.74
C ILE A 42 10.10 9.00 5.46
N THR A 43 10.48 9.92 4.59
CA THR A 43 9.68 11.04 4.09
C THR A 43 9.37 10.79 2.61
N LEU A 44 8.12 10.38 2.32
CA LEU A 44 7.71 10.05 0.96
C LEU A 44 7.37 11.30 0.16
N LYS A 45 8.03 11.45 -0.99
CA LYS A 45 7.77 12.48 -1.98
C LYS A 45 7.11 11.88 -3.22
N PRO A 46 5.94 12.39 -3.65
CA PRO A 46 5.37 12.05 -4.94
C PRO A 46 6.34 12.37 -6.09
N LEU A 47 6.52 11.42 -7.01
CA LEU A 47 7.36 11.63 -8.19
C LEU A 47 6.66 12.42 -9.31
N PRO A 48 5.34 12.24 -9.58
CA PRO A 48 4.68 13.01 -10.63
C PRO A 48 4.52 14.49 -10.25
N LYS A 49 4.83 15.39 -11.19
CA LYS A 49 4.58 16.84 -11.02
C LYS A 49 3.09 17.17 -10.91
N ASP A 50 2.26 16.56 -11.76
CA ASP A 50 0.80 16.65 -11.69
C ASP A 50 0.24 15.34 -11.11
N LEU A 51 0.03 15.36 -9.80
CA LEU A 51 -0.43 14.20 -9.03
C LEU A 51 -1.80 13.71 -9.50
N LYS A 52 -2.75 14.64 -9.67
CA LYS A 52 -4.16 14.29 -9.90
C LYS A 52 -4.35 13.71 -11.30
N SER A 53 -3.74 14.33 -12.30
CA SER A 53 -3.81 13.84 -13.68
C SER A 53 -3.12 12.49 -13.81
N PHE A 54 -1.93 12.34 -13.24
CA PHE A 54 -1.17 11.09 -13.29
C PHE A 54 -1.93 9.93 -12.64
N VAL A 55 -2.48 10.13 -11.44
CA VAL A 55 -3.26 9.08 -10.76
C VAL A 55 -4.55 8.75 -11.54
N ARG A 56 -5.27 9.74 -12.05
CA ARG A 56 -6.50 9.49 -12.82
C ARG A 56 -6.25 8.69 -14.11
N GLN A 57 -5.11 8.90 -14.75
CA GLN A 57 -4.78 8.25 -16.02
C GLN A 57 -4.13 6.88 -15.83
N THR A 58 -3.21 6.77 -14.87
CA THR A 58 -2.38 5.57 -14.69
C THR A 58 -2.88 4.68 -13.58
N MET A 59 -3.73 5.20 -12.70
CA MET A 59 -4.16 4.54 -11.48
C MET A 59 -2.98 4.18 -10.55
N VAL A 60 -1.84 4.85 -10.70
CA VAL A 60 -0.64 4.64 -9.88
C VAL A 60 -0.17 5.98 -9.32
N LEU A 61 0.33 5.99 -8.08
CA LEU A 61 1.13 7.07 -7.53
C LEU A 61 2.49 6.53 -7.12
N PRO A 62 3.56 6.78 -7.88
CA PRO A 62 4.90 6.46 -7.46
C PRO A 62 5.41 7.52 -6.48
N ALA A 63 5.90 7.08 -5.32
CA ALA A 63 6.51 7.89 -4.30
C ALA A 63 7.92 7.39 -4.00
N LEU A 64 8.83 8.31 -3.71
CA LEU A 64 10.21 8.01 -3.35
C LEU A 64 10.47 8.53 -1.94
N ASP A 65 11.10 7.72 -1.12
CA ASP A 65 11.80 8.24 0.04
C ASP A 65 13.15 8.79 -0.37
N GLU A 66 13.35 10.09 -0.22
CA GLU A 66 14.61 10.74 -0.61
C GLU A 66 15.78 10.36 0.31
N THR A 67 15.50 9.85 1.52
CA THR A 67 16.53 9.50 2.51
C THR A 67 17.13 8.11 2.27
N THR A 68 16.28 7.12 1.95
CA THR A 68 16.70 5.73 1.73
C THR A 68 16.72 5.33 0.26
N GLY A 69 16.20 6.16 -0.64
CA GLY A 69 16.05 5.83 -2.07
C GLY A 69 15.00 4.74 -2.35
N ILE A 70 14.16 4.40 -1.37
CA ILE A 70 13.13 3.37 -1.55
C ILE A 70 11.99 3.97 -2.36
N ARG A 71 11.62 3.30 -3.45
CA ARG A 71 10.42 3.63 -4.21
C ARG A 71 9.23 2.80 -3.75
N VAL A 72 8.11 3.46 -3.52
CA VAL A 72 6.82 2.88 -3.17
C VAL A 72 5.81 3.29 -4.22
N ASP A 73 5.20 2.33 -4.90
CA ASP A 73 4.14 2.60 -5.86
C ASP A 73 2.78 2.31 -5.21
N PHE A 74 1.95 3.33 -5.06
CA PHE A 74 0.54 3.17 -4.72
C PHE A 74 -0.22 2.79 -5.97
N ILE A 75 -0.98 1.73 -5.92
CA ILE A 75 -1.88 1.35 -7.02
C ILE A 75 -3.30 1.60 -6.52
N PHE A 76 -4.02 2.44 -7.23
CA PHE A 76 -5.44 2.65 -7.07
C PHE A 76 -6.15 1.75 -8.06
N SER A 77 -7.31 1.24 -7.70
CA SER A 77 -8.25 0.66 -8.65
C SER A 77 -9.60 0.65 -7.95
N PHE A 78 -10.62 1.06 -8.70
CA PHE A 78 -11.95 1.36 -8.16
C PHE A 78 -13.00 0.43 -8.76
N THR A 79 -12.69 -0.85 -8.89
CA THR A 79 -13.74 -1.83 -9.20
C THR A 79 -14.70 -1.95 -8.02
N PRO A 80 -15.96 -2.37 -8.25
CA PRO A 80 -16.88 -2.70 -7.16
C PRO A 80 -16.27 -3.69 -6.16
N TYR A 81 -15.55 -4.70 -6.67
CA TYR A 81 -14.82 -5.65 -5.84
C TYR A 81 -13.75 -4.98 -4.97
N GLU A 82 -12.91 -4.10 -5.51
CA GLU A 82 -11.85 -3.43 -4.73
C GLU A 82 -12.41 -2.49 -3.67
N THR A 83 -13.55 -1.86 -3.96
CA THR A 83 -14.28 -1.05 -2.98
C THR A 83 -14.71 -1.92 -1.79
N GLU A 84 -15.28 -3.10 -2.07
CA GLU A 84 -15.62 -4.07 -1.02
C GLU A 84 -14.39 -4.63 -0.31
N ALA A 85 -13.31 -4.94 -1.03
CA ALA A 85 -12.08 -5.45 -0.44
C ALA A 85 -11.42 -4.43 0.50
N ILE A 86 -11.46 -3.13 0.15
CA ILE A 86 -11.04 -2.05 1.05
C ILE A 86 -11.96 -1.98 2.28
N ASN A 87 -13.27 -2.13 2.12
CA ASN A 87 -14.20 -2.17 3.26
C ASN A 87 -13.98 -3.39 4.17
N ARG A 88 -13.55 -4.52 3.60
CA ARG A 88 -13.16 -5.75 4.33
C ARG A 88 -11.72 -5.74 4.83
N SER A 89 -10.96 -4.67 4.55
CA SER A 89 -9.55 -4.61 4.92
C SER A 89 -9.34 -4.73 6.44
N LYS A 90 -8.27 -5.40 6.83
CA LYS A 90 -7.90 -5.56 8.23
C LYS A 90 -7.03 -4.37 8.66
N LYS A 91 -7.44 -3.71 9.74
CA LYS A 91 -6.65 -2.66 10.39
C LYS A 91 -5.59 -3.29 11.26
N ILE A 92 -4.34 -2.92 11.03
CA ILE A 92 -3.20 -3.48 11.74
C ILE A 92 -2.38 -2.36 12.32
N LYS A 93 -2.08 -2.49 13.60
CA LYS A 93 -1.26 -1.51 14.30
C LYS A 93 0.19 -1.71 13.89
N ILE A 94 0.73 -0.74 13.16
CA ILE A 94 2.14 -0.65 12.82
C ILE A 94 2.69 0.56 13.55
N LEU A 95 3.69 0.32 14.41
CA LEU A 95 4.20 1.31 15.36
C LEU A 95 3.05 1.87 16.23
N ASN A 96 2.61 3.10 15.98
CA ASN A 96 1.51 3.75 16.71
C ASN A 96 0.33 4.16 15.81
N GLN A 97 0.27 3.61 14.59
CA GLN A 97 -0.75 3.94 13.59
C GLN A 97 -1.49 2.69 13.13
N GLU A 98 -2.79 2.83 12.88
CA GLU A 98 -3.57 1.81 12.18
C GLU A 98 -3.37 1.94 10.68
N VAL A 99 -3.02 0.81 10.05
CA VAL A 99 -2.81 0.69 8.61
C VAL A 99 -3.71 -0.40 8.05
N ASN A 100 -4.41 -0.12 6.96
CA ASN A 100 -5.32 -1.07 6.31
C ASN A 100 -4.53 -2.06 5.44
N PHE A 101 -4.71 -3.36 5.65
CA PHE A 101 -4.17 -4.45 4.84
C PHE A 101 -5.29 -5.26 4.21
N ALA A 102 -5.08 -5.75 2.99
CA ALA A 102 -6.02 -6.68 2.36
C ALA A 102 -6.13 -7.97 3.19
N SER A 103 -7.33 -8.56 3.17
CA SER A 103 -7.55 -9.88 3.76
C SER A 103 -6.76 -10.96 2.98
N PRO A 104 -6.42 -12.12 3.59
CA PRO A 104 -5.80 -13.22 2.86
C PRO A 104 -6.61 -13.64 1.63
N GLU A 105 -7.94 -13.63 1.74
CA GLU A 105 -8.87 -13.98 0.67
C GLU A 105 -8.77 -12.98 -0.49
N ASP A 106 -8.81 -11.68 -0.18
CA ASP A 106 -8.71 -10.62 -1.20
C ASP A 106 -7.31 -10.58 -1.85
N LEU A 107 -6.25 -11.01 -1.15
CA LEU A 107 -4.92 -11.18 -1.73
C LEU A 107 -4.86 -12.28 -2.78
N ILE A 108 -5.53 -13.41 -2.53
CA ILE A 108 -5.62 -14.52 -3.48
C ILE A 108 -6.37 -14.07 -4.73
N ILE A 109 -7.53 -13.40 -4.54
CA ILE A 109 -8.33 -12.89 -5.65
C ILE A 109 -7.52 -11.88 -6.47
N HIS A 110 -6.82 -10.94 -5.83
CA HIS A 110 -5.95 -9.99 -6.53
C HIS A 110 -4.84 -10.68 -7.34
N LYS A 111 -4.25 -11.76 -6.82
CA LYS A 111 -3.25 -12.55 -7.58
C LYS A 111 -3.85 -13.22 -8.81
N ILE A 112 -5.05 -13.79 -8.69
CA ILE A 112 -5.76 -14.43 -9.82
C ILE A 112 -6.05 -13.41 -10.92
N PHE A 113 -6.58 -12.23 -10.55
CA PHE A 113 -6.88 -11.17 -11.52
C PHE A 113 -5.65 -10.49 -12.11
N ALA A 114 -4.53 -10.41 -11.37
CA ALA A 114 -3.30 -9.82 -11.88
C ALA A 114 -2.72 -10.57 -13.09
N GLY A 115 -3.18 -11.81 -13.36
CA GLY A 115 -3.02 -12.47 -14.67
C GLY A 115 -1.59 -12.59 -15.18
N ARG A 116 -0.58 -12.64 -14.30
CA ARG A 116 0.81 -12.81 -14.72
C ARG A 116 1.11 -14.31 -14.87
N PRO A 117 1.53 -14.78 -16.06
CA PRO A 117 1.96 -16.16 -16.27
C PRO A 117 3.37 -16.40 -15.71
N ARG A 118 3.61 -16.00 -14.45
CA ARG A 118 4.83 -16.28 -13.69
C ARG A 118 4.50 -16.22 -12.19
N ASP A 119 4.15 -17.38 -11.65
CA ASP A 119 4.67 -17.94 -10.40
C ASP A 119 4.93 -19.43 -10.68
#